data_AF-A0A3A5VJI6-F1
#
_entry.id   AF-A0A3A5VJI6-F1
#
_cell.length_a   1.000
_cell.length_b   1.000
_cell.length_c   1.000
_cell.angle_alpha   90.00
_cell.angle_beta   90.00
_cell.angle_gamma   90.00
#
_symmetry.space_group_name_H-M   'P 1'
#
loop_
_entity.id
_entity.type
_entity.pdbx_description
1 polymer ?
#
loop_
_entity_poly.entity_id
_entity_poly.type
_entity_poly.pdbx_seq_one_letter_code
_entity_poly.pdbx_strand_id
1 'polypeptide(L)'
;MEEATQAFVFFWVAGLFVVMGAMLAFFSKVSRQRRLGGALFGLGLLSLMLTPWTLSFSPSSGFGHLLGSLIGPAVLLAVGLYQIAFSGHVPVGRLTRTDRNIGVAMVVVGVLWLEAMHWWVLTPTYPAEVNRYWYIFWPTMLLGVLVCSSATYAIVGLVGEQRQQEQRLMLVSASLAIVLMLLGSLFDGPNVDHERFATELLFASADIFGVMVGAAVAVLLFAVVLAFYESQQPVPKRLDPPNQDQLEKASRIIAQHVGGEGEDE
;
A
#
# COMPACT_ATOMS: atom_id res chain seq x y z
N MET A 1 26.18 -27.42 1.74
CA MET A 1 25.32 -26.84 2.79
C MET A 1 23.99 -27.56 2.72
N GLU A 2 23.34 -27.83 3.85
CA GLU A 2 22.00 -28.41 3.85
C GLU A 2 21.01 -27.45 3.17
N GLU A 3 19.97 -28.02 2.55
CA GLU A 3 18.94 -27.27 1.82
C GLU A 3 18.29 -26.17 2.67
N ALA A 4 18.06 -26.46 3.95
CA ALA A 4 17.53 -25.49 4.92
C ALA A 4 18.47 -24.30 5.14
N THR A 5 19.79 -24.54 5.19
CA THR A 5 20.79 -23.46 5.36
C THR A 5 20.88 -22.60 4.10
N GLN A 6 20.75 -23.21 2.93
CA GLN A 6 20.70 -22.50 1.64
C GLN A 6 19.45 -21.60 1.55
N ALA A 7 18.27 -22.12 1.88
CA ALA A 7 17.04 -21.33 1.93
C ALA A 7 17.12 -20.17 2.93
N PHE A 8 17.69 -20.41 4.11
CA PHE A 8 17.90 -19.37 5.11
C PHE A 8 18.77 -18.22 4.59
N VAL A 9 19.93 -18.54 4.00
CA VAL A 9 20.87 -17.50 3.56
C VAL A 9 20.39 -16.77 2.31
N PHE A 10 19.95 -17.47 1.27
CA PHE A 10 19.66 -16.84 -0.01
C PHE A 10 18.26 -16.21 -0.09
N PHE A 11 17.32 -16.64 0.76
CA PHE A 11 15.97 -16.08 0.80
C PHE A 11 15.70 -15.27 2.07
N TRP A 12 15.88 -15.86 3.26
CA TRP A 12 15.46 -15.19 4.50
C TRP A 12 16.38 -14.04 4.92
N VAL A 13 17.70 -14.20 4.81
CA VAL A 13 18.64 -13.08 5.05
C VAL A 13 18.46 -11.99 4.00
N ALA A 14 18.22 -12.35 2.74
CA ALA A 14 17.88 -11.39 1.69
C ALA A 14 16.59 -10.63 2.02
N GLY A 15 15.55 -11.31 2.48
CA GLY A 15 14.31 -10.71 2.96
C GLY A 15 14.52 -9.77 4.15
N LEU A 16 15.37 -10.14 5.10
CA LEU A 16 15.74 -9.26 6.22
C LEU A 16 16.43 -7.99 5.73
N PHE A 17 17.32 -8.08 4.75
CA PHE A 17 17.95 -6.91 4.14
C PHE A 17 16.96 -6.01 3.40
N VAL A 18 15.93 -6.59 2.77
CA VAL A 18 14.83 -5.80 2.19
C VAL A 18 14.09 -5.02 3.28
N VAL A 19 13.65 -5.68 4.35
CA VAL A 19 12.88 -5.02 5.43
C VAL A 19 13.72 -3.95 6.14
N MET A 20 14.92 -4.31 6.61
CA MET A 20 15.81 -3.36 7.29
C MET A 20 16.27 -2.24 6.35
N GLY A 21 16.60 -2.58 5.11
CA GLY A 21 17.01 -1.62 4.09
C GLY A 21 15.92 -0.59 3.81
N ALA A 22 14.68 -1.04 3.64
CA ALA A 22 13.53 -0.16 3.47
C ALA A 22 13.34 0.75 4.69
N MET A 23 13.37 0.18 5.91
CA MET A 23 13.23 0.99 7.13
C MET A 23 14.30 2.07 7.23
N LEU A 24 15.56 1.72 6.97
CA LEU A 24 16.67 2.69 7.00
C LEU A 24 16.58 3.72 5.87
N ALA A 25 16.13 3.32 4.68
CA ALA A 25 16.00 4.21 3.54
C ALA A 25 14.89 5.25 3.75
N PHE A 26 13.74 4.86 4.31
CA PHE A 26 12.59 5.74 4.45
C PHE A 26 12.59 6.53 5.76
N PHE A 27 13.02 5.94 6.88
CA PHE A 27 12.87 6.57 8.20
C PHE A 27 14.15 7.23 8.73
N SER A 28 15.33 6.96 8.16
CA SER A 28 16.55 7.60 8.64
C SER A 28 16.65 9.06 8.22
N LYS A 29 16.94 9.92 9.20
CA LYS A 29 17.29 11.34 8.98
C LYS A 29 18.74 11.53 8.52
N VAL A 30 19.58 10.50 8.64
CA VAL A 30 21.02 10.58 8.33
C VAL A 30 21.26 10.13 6.88
N SER A 31 21.81 11.01 6.06
CA SER A 31 22.00 10.77 4.61
C SER A 31 22.80 9.51 4.29
N ARG A 32 23.84 9.20 5.08
CA ARG A 32 24.65 7.99 4.92
C ARG A 32 23.88 6.71 5.24
N GLN A 33 23.09 6.72 6.32
CA GLN A 33 22.23 5.58 6.69
C GLN A 33 21.13 5.37 5.65
N ARG A 34 20.55 6.44 5.11
CA ARG A 34 19.58 6.35 4.01
C ARG A 34 20.17 5.72 2.76
N ARG A 35 21.38 6.12 2.34
CA ARG A 35 22.07 5.51 1.18
C ARG A 35 22.40 4.05 1.42
N LEU A 36 22.89 3.71 2.62
CA LEU A 36 23.17 2.33 3.00
C LEU A 36 21.89 1.48 3.04
N GLY A 37 20.80 2.03 3.60
CA GLY A 37 19.48 1.39 3.58
C GLY A 37 18.98 1.13 2.16
N GLY A 38 19.12 2.12 1.27
CA GLY A 38 18.79 1.95 -0.15
C GLY A 38 19.63 0.86 -0.84
N ALA A 39 20.92 0.78 -0.55
CA ALA A 39 21.79 -0.28 -1.08
C ALA A 39 21.39 -1.67 -0.54
N LEU A 40 21.13 -1.80 0.77
CA LEU A 40 20.67 -3.05 1.39
C LEU A 40 19.33 -3.50 0.81
N PHE A 41 18.40 -2.56 0.64
CA PHE A 41 17.10 -2.84 0.03
C PHE A 41 17.27 -3.35 -1.41
N GLY A 42 18.06 -2.65 -2.23
CA GLY A 42 18.30 -3.03 -3.63
C GLY A 42 18.98 -4.39 -3.76
N LEU A 43 20.03 -4.65 -2.97
CA LEU A 43 20.73 -5.93 -2.97
C LEU A 43 19.86 -7.09 -2.46
N GLY A 44 19.06 -6.85 -1.41
CA GLY A 44 18.11 -7.83 -0.90
C GLY A 44 17.06 -8.19 -1.95
N LEU A 45 16.50 -7.18 -2.63
CA LEU A 45 15.49 -7.40 -3.68
C LEU A 45 16.08 -8.17 -4.87
N LEU A 46 17.26 -7.77 -5.34
CA LEU A 46 17.96 -8.48 -6.42
C LEU A 46 18.26 -9.94 -6.03
N SER A 47 18.71 -10.18 -4.80
CA SER A 47 18.94 -11.54 -4.30
C SER A 47 17.66 -12.36 -4.32
N LEU A 48 16.53 -11.81 -3.87
CA LEU A 48 15.23 -12.50 -3.91
C LEU A 48 14.78 -12.82 -5.33
N MET A 49 14.99 -11.91 -6.28
CA MET A 49 14.66 -12.16 -7.69
C MET A 49 15.52 -13.22 -8.34
N LEU A 50 16.75 -13.39 -7.87
CA LEU A 50 17.68 -14.40 -8.36
C LEU A 50 17.45 -15.78 -7.74
N THR A 51 16.55 -15.91 -6.76
CA THR A 51 16.22 -17.20 -6.11
C THR A 51 15.77 -18.31 -7.07
N PRO A 52 15.08 -18.06 -8.20
CA PRO A 52 14.81 -19.10 -9.21
C PRO A 52 16.09 -19.78 -9.73
N TRP A 53 17.18 -19.02 -9.84
CA TRP A 53 18.47 -19.53 -10.31
C TRP A 53 19.36 -20.05 -9.18
N THR A 54 19.26 -19.48 -7.98
CA THR A 54 20.14 -19.87 -6.85
C THR A 54 19.57 -21.00 -5.99
N LEU A 55 18.24 -21.18 -5.95
CA LEU A 55 17.53 -22.15 -5.12
C LEU A 55 16.40 -22.85 -5.89
N SER A 56 16.67 -23.42 -7.06
CA SER A 56 15.60 -23.90 -7.97
C SER A 56 14.60 -24.90 -7.37
N PHE A 57 14.99 -25.65 -6.33
CA PHE A 57 14.18 -26.65 -5.61
C PHE A 57 13.23 -26.07 -4.54
N SER A 58 13.41 -24.81 -4.12
CA SER A 58 12.68 -24.24 -2.99
C SER A 58 11.34 -23.62 -3.39
N PRO A 59 10.26 -23.80 -2.58
CA PRO A 59 9.01 -23.05 -2.75
C PRO A 59 9.21 -21.53 -2.75
N SER A 60 10.25 -21.05 -2.08
CA SER A 60 10.63 -19.63 -2.03
C SER A 60 11.08 -19.08 -3.40
N SER A 61 11.53 -19.95 -4.29
CA SER A 61 11.98 -19.57 -5.63
C SER A 61 10.83 -19.29 -6.58
N GLY A 62 9.67 -19.92 -6.36
CA GLY A 62 8.43 -19.52 -7.03
C GLY A 62 8.05 -18.07 -6.69
N PHE A 63 8.30 -17.63 -5.46
CA PHE A 63 8.04 -16.25 -5.06
C PHE A 63 9.00 -15.28 -5.76
N GLY A 64 10.30 -15.60 -5.79
CA GLY A 64 11.28 -14.80 -6.54
C GLY A 64 10.97 -14.72 -8.04
N HIS A 65 10.53 -15.81 -8.64
CA HIS A 65 10.09 -15.85 -10.04
C HIS A 65 8.88 -14.93 -10.28
N LEU A 66 7.88 -14.99 -9.39
CA LEU A 66 6.73 -14.09 -9.47
C LEU A 66 7.18 -12.63 -9.36
N LEU A 67 8.02 -12.31 -8.36
CA LEU A 67 8.50 -10.95 -8.14
C LEU A 67 9.23 -10.41 -9.37
N GLY A 68 10.10 -11.23 -9.98
CA GLY A 68 10.75 -10.90 -11.24
C GLY A 68 9.77 -10.64 -12.38
N SER A 69 8.75 -11.49 -12.53
CA SER A 69 7.72 -11.34 -13.57
C SER A 69 6.89 -10.05 -13.40
N LEU A 70 6.69 -9.59 -12.17
CA LEU A 70 5.90 -8.39 -11.87
C LEU A 70 6.65 -7.07 -12.05
N ILE A 71 7.98 -7.08 -12.22
CA ILE A 71 8.75 -5.83 -12.34
C ILE A 71 8.33 -4.99 -13.53
N GLY A 72 8.18 -5.59 -14.70
CA GLY A 72 7.77 -4.90 -15.93
C GLY A 72 6.48 -4.09 -15.72
N PRO A 73 5.34 -4.75 -15.40
CA PRO A 73 4.09 -4.05 -15.15
C PRO A 73 4.19 -3.09 -13.95
N ALA A 74 4.87 -3.46 -12.86
CA ALA A 74 4.99 -2.60 -11.67
C ALA A 74 5.72 -1.29 -11.97
N VAL A 75 6.82 -1.32 -12.73
CA VAL A 75 7.56 -0.11 -13.13
C VAL A 75 6.73 0.76 -14.06
N LEU A 76 6.03 0.16 -15.02
CA LEU A 76 5.11 0.88 -15.91
C LEU A 76 4.01 1.59 -15.12
N LEU A 77 3.39 0.89 -14.18
CA LEU A 77 2.34 1.46 -13.32
C LEU A 77 2.92 2.54 -12.41
N ALA A 78 4.04 2.31 -11.73
CA ALA A 78 4.62 3.26 -10.79
C ALA A 78 5.05 4.56 -11.47
N VAL A 79 5.81 4.45 -12.58
CA VAL A 79 6.27 5.62 -13.34
C VAL A 79 5.10 6.30 -14.05
N GLY A 80 4.13 5.52 -14.56
CA GLY A 80 2.95 6.06 -15.20
C GLY A 80 2.07 6.87 -14.24
N LEU A 81 1.77 6.32 -13.06
CA LEU A 81 1.04 7.00 -11.98
C LEU A 81 1.80 8.23 -11.48
N TYR A 82 3.13 8.16 -11.35
CA TYR A 82 3.95 9.31 -11.01
C TYR A 82 3.78 10.44 -12.02
N GLN A 83 3.90 10.15 -13.32
CA GLN A 83 3.73 11.16 -14.37
C GLN A 83 2.31 11.75 -14.35
N ILE A 84 1.27 10.93 -14.16
CA ILE A 84 -0.11 11.41 -14.05
C ILE A 84 -0.31 12.33 -12.83
N ALA A 85 0.19 11.92 -11.67
CA ALA A 85 0.04 12.68 -10.42
C ALA A 85 0.74 14.05 -10.49
N PHE A 86 1.95 14.11 -11.05
CA PHE A 86 2.76 15.34 -11.08
C PHE A 86 2.58 16.21 -12.34
N SER A 87 1.80 15.76 -13.33
CA SER A 87 1.41 16.58 -14.49
C SER A 87 0.04 17.26 -14.34
N GLY A 88 -0.63 17.05 -13.22
CA GLY A 88 -1.91 17.68 -12.88
C GLY A 88 -1.78 19.15 -12.45
N HIS A 89 -2.82 19.65 -11.78
CA HIS A 89 -2.82 21.00 -11.18
C HIS A 89 -1.98 21.05 -9.90
N VAL A 90 -0.69 20.74 -10.01
CA VAL A 90 0.27 20.80 -8.91
C VAL A 90 0.89 22.20 -8.87
N PRO A 91 0.90 22.87 -7.70
CA PRO A 91 1.31 24.28 -7.58
C PRO A 91 2.79 24.53 -7.90
N VAL A 92 3.67 23.52 -7.80
CA VAL A 92 5.12 23.65 -8.05
C VAL A 92 5.65 22.41 -8.76
N GLY A 93 6.53 22.59 -9.76
CA GLY A 93 7.24 21.48 -10.40
C GLY A 93 6.40 20.63 -11.35
N ARG A 94 5.35 21.21 -11.96
CA ARG A 94 4.46 20.49 -12.88
C ARG A 94 5.22 19.86 -14.05
N LEU A 95 4.95 18.59 -14.30
CA LEU A 95 5.37 17.92 -15.54
C LEU A 95 4.54 18.43 -16.73
N THR A 96 5.03 18.22 -17.94
CA THR A 96 4.34 18.69 -19.14
C THR A 96 3.08 17.87 -19.43
N ARG A 97 2.18 18.41 -20.26
CA ARG A 97 0.99 17.65 -20.71
C ARG A 97 1.37 16.39 -21.51
N THR A 98 2.53 16.42 -22.18
CA THR A 98 3.05 15.26 -22.91
C THR A 98 3.42 14.14 -21.94
N ASP A 99 4.07 14.46 -20.82
CA ASP A 99 4.40 13.48 -19.77
C ASP A 99 3.13 12.85 -19.18
N ARG A 100 2.04 13.61 -19.05
CA ARG A 100 0.75 13.04 -18.64
C ARG A 100 0.27 11.94 -19.59
N ASN A 101 0.32 12.21 -20.89
CA ASN A 101 -0.15 11.27 -21.91
C ASN A 101 0.74 10.02 -21.96
N ILE A 102 2.05 10.20 -21.82
CA ILE A 102 3.01 9.10 -21.67
C ILE A 102 2.67 8.29 -20.42
N GLY A 103 2.42 8.95 -19.28
CA GLY A 103 2.02 8.29 -18.04
C GLY A 103 0.75 7.45 -18.18
N VAL A 104 -0.28 7.99 -18.85
CA VAL A 104 -1.51 7.23 -19.16
C VAL A 104 -1.21 6.03 -20.04
N ALA A 105 -0.40 6.18 -21.08
CA ALA A 105 -0.01 5.07 -21.95
C ALA A 105 0.75 3.98 -21.17
N MET A 106 1.67 4.37 -20.29
CA MET A 106 2.41 3.43 -19.43
C MET A 106 1.47 2.67 -18.49
N VAL A 107 0.51 3.35 -17.86
CA VAL A 107 -0.48 2.69 -17.00
C VAL A 107 -1.31 1.69 -17.82
N VAL A 108 -1.82 2.09 -18.99
CA VAL A 108 -2.62 1.20 -19.85
C VAL A 108 -1.80 -0.02 -20.28
N VAL A 109 -0.56 0.16 -20.72
CA VAL A 109 0.32 -0.97 -21.10
C VAL A 109 0.64 -1.85 -19.89
N GLY A 110 0.85 -1.28 -18.71
CA GLY A 110 1.08 -2.02 -17.47
C GLY A 110 -0.12 -2.88 -17.07
N VAL A 111 -1.34 -2.34 -17.17
CA VAL A 111 -2.58 -3.10 -16.93
C VAL A 111 -2.75 -4.20 -17.97
N LEU A 112 -2.60 -3.89 -19.26
CA LEU A 112 -2.70 -4.89 -20.34
C LEU A 112 -1.66 -6.01 -20.19
N TRP A 113 -0.47 -5.70 -19.69
CA TRP A 113 0.54 -6.71 -19.37
C TRP A 113 0.05 -7.65 -18.27
N LEU A 114 -0.47 -7.12 -17.16
CA LEU A 114 -1.03 -7.93 -16.09
C LEU A 114 -2.20 -8.79 -16.57
N GLU A 115 -3.09 -8.24 -17.39
CA GLU A 115 -4.18 -8.99 -18.01
C GLU A 115 -3.65 -10.10 -18.93
N ALA A 116 -2.61 -9.83 -19.73
CA ALA A 116 -2.00 -10.83 -20.59
C ALA A 116 -1.30 -11.94 -19.79
N MET A 117 -0.81 -11.67 -18.58
CA MET A 117 -0.34 -12.72 -17.68
C MET A 117 -1.47 -13.64 -17.20
N HIS A 118 -2.71 -13.15 -17.10
CA HIS A 118 -3.85 -13.99 -16.74
C HIS A 118 -4.44 -14.74 -17.95
N TRP A 119 -4.65 -14.02 -19.05
CA TRP A 119 -5.43 -14.48 -20.21
C TRP A 119 -4.62 -14.97 -21.40
N TRP A 120 -3.29 -14.87 -21.36
CA TRP A 120 -2.41 -15.23 -22.48
C TRP A 120 -1.31 -16.22 -22.04
N VAL A 121 -0.50 -16.65 -23.00
CA VAL A 121 0.74 -17.44 -22.83
C VAL A 121 1.78 -16.75 -21.93
N LEU A 122 1.61 -15.48 -21.57
CA LEU A 122 2.52 -14.74 -20.67
C LEU A 122 2.34 -15.10 -19.19
N THR A 123 1.46 -16.04 -18.85
CA THR A 123 1.29 -16.51 -17.47
C THR A 123 2.62 -16.94 -16.86
N PRO A 124 2.97 -16.46 -15.64
CA PRO A 124 4.19 -16.88 -14.98
C PRO A 124 4.18 -18.39 -14.70
N THR A 125 4.92 -19.17 -15.49
CA THR A 125 5.10 -20.62 -15.30
C THR A 125 6.46 -20.92 -14.68
N TYR A 126 6.49 -21.76 -13.65
CA TYR A 126 7.74 -22.17 -13.01
C TYR A 126 7.59 -23.52 -12.31
N PRO A 127 8.37 -24.57 -12.67
CA PRO A 127 9.14 -24.76 -13.91
C PRO A 127 8.29 -25.22 -15.11
N ALA A 128 7.25 -26.04 -14.89
CA ALA A 128 6.37 -26.57 -15.94
C ALA A 128 4.88 -26.35 -15.64
N GLU A 129 4.56 -25.76 -14.49
CA GLU A 129 3.20 -25.42 -14.06
C GLU A 129 3.10 -23.91 -13.82
N VAL A 130 1.87 -23.40 -13.79
CA VAL A 130 1.64 -22.01 -13.37
C VAL A 130 2.15 -21.81 -11.95
N ASN A 131 2.89 -20.73 -11.77
CA ASN A 131 3.44 -20.34 -10.49
C ASN A 131 2.33 -20.22 -9.45
N ARG A 132 2.41 -20.99 -8.36
CA ARG A 132 1.40 -20.98 -7.29
C ARG A 132 1.13 -19.58 -6.74
N TYR A 133 2.13 -18.72 -6.64
CA TYR A 133 1.94 -17.38 -6.10
C TYR A 133 1.15 -16.47 -7.05
N TRP A 134 1.08 -16.77 -8.36
CA TRP A 134 0.22 -16.04 -9.28
C TRP A 134 -1.26 -16.21 -8.92
N TYR A 135 -1.66 -17.45 -8.58
CA TYR A 135 -3.01 -17.76 -8.12
C TYR A 135 -3.39 -17.05 -6.81
N ILE A 136 -2.42 -16.69 -5.97
CA ILE A 136 -2.65 -15.92 -4.75
C ILE A 136 -2.67 -14.42 -5.08
N PHE A 137 -1.66 -13.95 -5.81
CA PHE A 137 -1.45 -12.55 -6.12
C PHE A 137 -2.62 -11.95 -6.90
N TRP A 138 -3.03 -12.58 -8.00
CA TRP A 138 -3.96 -11.97 -8.94
C TRP A 138 -5.36 -11.74 -8.34
N PRO A 139 -6.03 -12.74 -7.71
CA PRO A 139 -7.29 -12.50 -7.01
C PRO A 139 -7.16 -11.49 -5.87
N THR A 140 -6.09 -11.58 -5.07
CA THR A 140 -5.85 -10.64 -3.96
C THR A 140 -5.67 -9.22 -4.46
N MET A 141 -4.98 -9.02 -5.58
CA MET A 141 -4.79 -7.71 -6.20
C MET A 141 -6.12 -7.14 -6.69
N LEU A 142 -6.95 -7.93 -7.38
CA LEU A 142 -8.27 -7.49 -7.84
C LEU A 142 -9.21 -7.14 -6.67
N LEU A 143 -9.22 -7.96 -5.62
CA LEU A 143 -9.95 -7.65 -4.38
C LEU A 143 -9.41 -6.39 -3.70
N GLY A 144 -8.08 -6.21 -3.67
CA GLY A 144 -7.45 -5.00 -3.17
C GLY A 144 -7.88 -3.76 -3.94
N VAL A 145 -7.91 -3.83 -5.28
CA VAL A 145 -8.43 -2.75 -6.14
C VAL A 145 -9.90 -2.49 -5.84
N LEU A 146 -10.74 -3.52 -5.69
CA LEU A 146 -12.15 -3.37 -5.34
C LEU A 146 -12.32 -2.66 -3.99
N VAL A 147 -11.64 -3.13 -2.94
CA VAL A 147 -11.73 -2.57 -1.59
C VAL A 147 -11.22 -1.14 -1.56
N CYS A 148 -10.03 -0.87 -2.11
CA CYS A 148 -9.45 0.47 -2.14
C CYS A 148 -10.30 1.44 -2.96
N SER A 149 -10.84 1.01 -4.11
CA SER A 149 -11.72 1.85 -4.93
C SER A 149 -13.04 2.14 -4.22
N SER A 150 -13.66 1.13 -3.57
CA SER A 150 -14.92 1.30 -2.84
C SER A 150 -14.74 2.19 -1.59
N ALA A 151 -13.65 1.99 -0.85
CA ALA A 151 -13.31 2.84 0.30
C ALA A 151 -13.04 4.28 -0.14
N THR A 152 -12.28 4.49 -1.21
CA THR A 152 -11.98 5.83 -1.75
C THR A 152 -13.25 6.49 -2.29
N TYR A 153 -14.13 5.75 -2.97
CA TYR A 153 -15.44 6.24 -3.41
C TYR A 153 -16.27 6.78 -2.23
N ALA A 154 -16.33 6.03 -1.13
CA ALA A 154 -17.04 6.43 0.07
C ALA A 154 -16.41 7.67 0.73
N ILE A 155 -15.08 7.68 0.91
CA ILE A 155 -14.35 8.80 1.51
C ILE A 155 -14.54 10.08 0.69
N VAL A 156 -14.33 10.01 -0.62
CA VAL A 156 -14.49 11.15 -1.53
C VAL A 156 -15.95 11.64 -1.54
N GLY A 157 -16.92 10.75 -1.36
CA GLY A 157 -18.34 11.13 -1.28
C GLY A 157 -18.78 11.76 0.02
N LEU A 158 -18.18 11.34 1.14
CA LEU A 158 -18.52 11.85 2.47
C LEU A 158 -17.79 13.16 2.79
N VAL A 159 -16.54 13.30 2.32
CA VAL A 159 -15.64 14.40 2.70
C VAL A 159 -15.43 15.39 1.55
N GLY A 160 -15.50 14.93 0.30
CA GLY A 160 -15.17 15.72 -0.87
C GLY A 160 -16.34 16.57 -1.37
N GLU A 161 -16.16 17.89 -1.40
CA GLU A 161 -17.07 18.78 -2.11
C GLU A 161 -16.76 18.78 -3.62
N GLN A 162 -17.81 18.64 -4.44
CA GLN A 162 -17.73 18.71 -5.91
C GLN A 162 -16.79 17.66 -6.58
N ARG A 163 -16.56 16.52 -5.93
CA ARG A 163 -15.67 15.44 -6.43
C ARG A 163 -16.37 14.31 -7.20
N GLN A 164 -17.44 14.64 -7.91
CA GLN A 164 -18.29 13.68 -8.60
C GLN A 164 -17.54 12.91 -9.69
N GLN A 165 -16.57 13.55 -10.36
CA GLN A 165 -15.77 12.89 -11.38
C GLN A 165 -14.85 11.83 -10.76
N GLU A 166 -14.18 12.15 -9.67
CA GLU A 166 -13.29 11.23 -8.96
C GLU A 166 -14.07 10.04 -8.40
N GLN A 167 -15.26 10.28 -7.84
CA GLN A 167 -16.15 9.19 -7.41
C GLN A 167 -16.52 8.26 -8.58
N ARG A 168 -16.91 8.81 -9.73
CA ARG A 168 -17.23 7.99 -10.92
C ARG A 168 -16.02 7.16 -11.36
N LEU A 169 -14.81 7.72 -11.31
CA LEU A 169 -13.59 6.98 -11.65
C LEU A 169 -13.33 5.82 -10.67
N MET A 170 -13.54 6.03 -9.36
CA MET A 170 -13.44 4.96 -8.36
C MET A 170 -14.50 3.87 -8.57
N LEU A 171 -15.72 4.25 -8.99
CA LEU A 171 -16.76 3.28 -9.30
C LEU A 171 -16.39 2.47 -10.56
N VAL A 172 -15.84 3.11 -11.58
CA VAL A 172 -15.35 2.42 -12.79
C VAL A 172 -14.25 1.43 -12.44
N SER A 173 -13.25 1.80 -11.63
CA SER A 173 -12.18 0.87 -11.23
C SER A 173 -12.70 -0.30 -10.40
N ALA A 174 -13.64 -0.06 -9.48
CA ALA A 174 -14.31 -1.12 -8.73
C ALA A 174 -15.09 -2.06 -9.66
N SER A 175 -15.86 -1.51 -10.61
CA SER A 175 -16.62 -2.30 -11.58
C SER A 175 -15.73 -3.15 -12.49
N LEU A 176 -14.59 -2.60 -12.92
CA LEU A 176 -13.61 -3.33 -13.73
C LEU A 176 -13.04 -4.51 -12.95
N ALA A 177 -12.65 -4.31 -11.69
CA ALA A 177 -12.17 -5.40 -10.84
C ALA A 177 -13.21 -6.50 -10.67
N ILE A 178 -14.49 -6.15 -10.45
CA ILE A 178 -15.59 -7.12 -10.38
C ILE A 178 -15.73 -7.91 -11.68
N VAL A 179 -15.75 -7.22 -12.81
CA VAL A 179 -15.86 -7.87 -14.13
C VAL A 179 -14.70 -8.84 -14.36
N LEU A 180 -13.46 -8.44 -14.04
CA LEU A 180 -12.29 -9.31 -14.19
C LEU A 180 -12.34 -10.54 -13.28
N MET A 181 -12.78 -10.36 -12.03
CA MET A 181 -12.97 -11.49 -11.12
C MET A 181 -14.05 -12.45 -11.63
N LEU A 182 -15.18 -11.92 -12.13
CA LEU A 182 -16.23 -12.75 -12.72
C LEU A 182 -15.75 -13.48 -13.96
N LEU A 183 -15.06 -12.79 -14.88
CA LEU A 183 -14.50 -13.42 -16.07
C LEU A 183 -13.54 -14.56 -15.70
N GLY A 184 -12.58 -14.31 -14.80
CA GLY A 184 -11.63 -15.34 -14.36
C GLY A 184 -12.29 -16.52 -13.65
N SER A 185 -13.47 -16.33 -13.06
CA SER A 185 -14.21 -17.39 -12.36
C SER A 185 -15.15 -18.17 -13.28
N LEU A 186 -15.37 -17.71 -14.52
CA LEU A 186 -16.34 -18.27 -15.46
C LEU A 186 -15.70 -18.82 -16.74
N PHE A 187 -14.48 -18.38 -17.08
CA PHE A 187 -13.83 -18.73 -18.33
C PHE A 187 -12.39 -19.18 -18.09
N ASP A 188 -12.00 -20.25 -18.78
CA ASP A 188 -10.62 -20.73 -18.77
C ASP A 188 -9.70 -19.82 -19.58
N GLY A 189 -8.53 -19.53 -19.00
CA GLY A 189 -7.39 -19.02 -19.74
C GLY A 189 -6.55 -20.17 -20.34
N PRO A 190 -5.53 -19.85 -21.17
CA PRO A 190 -4.66 -20.88 -21.76
C PRO A 190 -3.89 -21.73 -20.73
N ASN A 191 -3.59 -21.14 -19.56
CA ASN A 191 -2.81 -21.79 -18.50
C ASN A 191 -3.51 -21.76 -17.12
N VAL A 192 -4.57 -20.98 -16.97
CA VAL A 192 -5.26 -20.74 -15.69
C VAL A 192 -6.68 -21.27 -15.82
N ASP A 193 -6.98 -22.29 -15.02
CA ASP A 193 -8.29 -22.90 -14.92
C ASP A 193 -9.24 -22.06 -14.04
N HIS A 194 -10.49 -21.90 -14.49
CA HIS A 194 -11.48 -21.05 -13.84
C HIS A 194 -11.93 -21.59 -12.46
N GLU A 195 -12.05 -22.90 -12.28
CA GLU A 195 -12.43 -23.48 -10.98
C GLU A 195 -11.34 -23.23 -9.94
N ARG A 196 -10.08 -23.38 -10.36
CA ARG A 196 -8.94 -23.07 -9.50
C ARG A 196 -8.88 -21.58 -9.16
N PHE A 197 -9.07 -20.70 -10.13
CA PHE A 197 -9.11 -19.26 -9.88
C PHE A 197 -10.26 -18.87 -8.92
N ALA A 198 -11.46 -19.39 -9.13
CA ALA A 198 -12.61 -19.12 -8.28
C ALA A 198 -12.38 -19.59 -6.83
N THR A 199 -11.75 -20.75 -6.65
CA THR A 199 -11.39 -21.28 -5.32
C THR A 199 -10.40 -20.35 -4.61
N GLU A 200 -9.35 -19.91 -5.30
CA GLU A 200 -8.34 -19.01 -4.74
C GLU A 200 -8.89 -17.60 -4.49
N LEU A 201 -9.84 -17.14 -5.31
CA LEU A 201 -10.59 -15.91 -5.07
C LEU A 201 -11.41 -15.97 -3.78
N LEU A 202 -12.05 -17.12 -3.50
CA LEU A 202 -12.78 -17.32 -2.24
C LEU A 202 -11.83 -17.34 -1.03
N PHE A 203 -10.67 -18.00 -1.13
CA PHE A 203 -9.66 -17.98 -0.07
C PHE A 203 -9.13 -16.57 0.18
N ALA A 204 -8.78 -15.83 -0.87
CA ALA A 204 -8.33 -14.44 -0.74
C ALA A 204 -9.43 -13.54 -0.12
N SER A 205 -10.70 -13.78 -0.47
CA SER A 205 -11.83 -13.08 0.14
C SER A 205 -11.98 -13.39 1.63
N ALA A 206 -11.82 -14.67 2.01
CA ALA A 206 -11.85 -15.11 3.40
C ALA A 206 -10.69 -14.50 4.21
N ASP A 207 -9.50 -14.41 3.63
CA ASP A 207 -8.33 -13.77 4.26
C ASP A 207 -8.57 -12.28 4.51
N ILE A 208 -9.07 -11.55 3.51
CA ILE A 208 -9.39 -10.12 3.66
C ILE A 208 -10.49 -9.92 4.71
N PHE A 209 -11.53 -10.76 4.70
CA PHE A 209 -12.57 -10.72 5.73
C PHE A 209 -12.00 -11.00 7.13
N GLY A 210 -11.15 -12.01 7.27
CA GLY A 210 -10.46 -12.33 8.52
C GLY A 210 -9.62 -11.18 9.04
N VAL A 211 -8.87 -10.50 8.16
CA VAL A 211 -8.10 -9.29 8.51
C VAL A 211 -9.02 -8.16 8.99
N MET A 212 -10.14 -7.92 8.30
CA MET A 212 -11.10 -6.87 8.71
C MET A 212 -11.73 -7.17 10.08
N VAL A 213 -12.18 -8.41 10.30
CA VAL A 213 -12.74 -8.83 11.60
C VAL A 213 -11.68 -8.73 12.70
N GLY A 214 -10.46 -9.21 12.44
CA GLY A 214 -9.34 -9.11 13.38
C GLY A 214 -9.02 -7.66 13.75
N ALA A 215 -9.00 -6.76 12.76
CA ALA A 215 -8.79 -5.33 12.98
C ALA A 215 -9.92 -4.70 13.83
N ALA A 216 -11.18 -5.03 13.54
CA ALA A 216 -12.31 -4.55 14.32
C ALA A 216 -12.25 -5.03 15.78
N VAL A 217 -11.93 -6.30 16.02
CA VAL A 217 -11.75 -6.85 17.38
C VAL A 217 -10.57 -6.18 18.09
N ALA A 218 -9.45 -5.92 17.39
CA ALA A 218 -8.31 -5.23 17.96
C ALA A 218 -8.67 -3.80 18.41
N VAL A 219 -9.43 -3.06 17.60
CA VAL A 219 -9.92 -1.72 17.97
C VAL A 219 -10.86 -1.78 19.19
N LEU A 220 -11.77 -2.75 19.23
CA LEU A 220 -12.66 -2.94 20.38
C LEU A 220 -11.89 -3.27 21.65
N LEU A 221 -10.91 -4.18 21.59
CA LEU A 221 -10.05 -4.51 22.72
C LEU A 221 -9.27 -3.28 23.20
N PHE A 222 -8.73 -2.50 22.28
CA PHE A 222 -8.05 -1.25 22.62
C PHE A 222 -8.98 -0.27 23.34
N ALA A 223 -10.21 -0.09 22.84
CA ALA A 223 -11.21 0.77 23.48
C ALA A 223 -11.60 0.27 24.88
N VAL A 224 -11.77 -1.04 25.07
CA VAL A 224 -12.06 -1.63 26.38
C VAL A 224 -10.90 -1.41 27.36
N VAL A 225 -9.66 -1.62 26.93
CA VAL A 225 -8.46 -1.36 27.75
C VAL A 225 -8.38 0.10 28.14
N LEU A 226 -8.65 1.01 27.20
CA LEU A 226 -8.68 2.45 27.46
C LEU A 226 -9.77 2.83 28.45
N ALA A 227 -10.99 2.32 28.29
CA ALA A 227 -12.09 2.56 29.22
C ALA A 227 -11.79 2.05 30.64
N PHE A 228 -11.19 0.86 30.75
CA PHE A 228 -10.76 0.32 32.05
C PHE A 228 -9.67 1.18 32.69
N TYR A 229 -8.68 1.61 31.90
CA TYR A 229 -7.62 2.48 32.35
C TYR A 229 -8.15 3.84 32.83
N GLU A 230 -9.02 4.50 32.06
CA GLU A 230 -9.65 5.77 32.43
C GLU A 230 -10.49 5.63 33.70
N SER A 231 -11.22 4.52 33.86
CA SER A 231 -12.05 4.29 35.06
C SER A 231 -11.23 4.19 36.36
N GLN A 232 -9.93 3.90 36.26
CA GLN A 232 -9.02 3.77 37.40
C GLN A 232 -8.21 5.05 37.68
N GLN A 233 -8.31 6.07 36.83
CA GLN A 233 -7.54 7.29 37.04
C GLN A 233 -8.08 8.08 38.24
N PRO A 234 -7.19 8.61 39.10
CA PRO A 234 -7.60 9.48 40.18
C PRO A 234 -8.23 10.76 39.61
N VAL A 235 -9.19 11.32 40.33
CA VAL A 235 -9.85 12.59 39.95
C VAL A 235 -8.77 13.63 39.66
N PRO A 236 -8.80 14.30 38.48
CA PRO A 236 -7.80 15.30 38.15
C PRO A 236 -7.73 16.34 39.27
N LYS A 237 -6.51 16.62 39.73
CA LYS A 237 -6.29 17.62 40.78
C LYS A 237 -6.91 18.94 40.30
N ARG A 238 -7.96 19.40 40.98
CA ARG A 238 -8.48 20.75 40.74
C ARG A 238 -7.33 21.70 41.04
N LEU A 239 -6.99 22.52 40.05
CA LEU A 239 -6.05 23.61 40.27
C LEU A 239 -6.61 24.46 41.40
N ASP A 240 -5.74 24.85 42.33
CA ASP A 240 -6.10 25.81 43.35
C ASP A 240 -6.59 27.09 42.66
N PRO A 241 -7.58 27.80 43.24
CA PRO A 241 -8.04 29.07 42.68
C PRO A 241 -6.83 30.01 42.45
N PRO A 242 -6.85 30.80 41.36
CA PRO A 242 -5.70 31.60 40.98
C PRO A 242 -5.33 32.58 42.10
N ASN A 243 -4.05 32.60 42.46
CA ASN A 243 -3.53 33.54 43.44
C ASN A 243 -3.53 34.98 42.87
N GLN A 244 -3.47 35.96 43.77
CA GLN A 244 -3.46 37.39 43.40
C GLN A 244 -2.40 37.71 42.34
N ASP A 245 -1.18 37.19 42.45
CA ASP A 245 -0.12 37.36 41.45
C ASP A 245 -0.51 36.84 40.06
N GLN A 246 -1.25 35.72 39.99
CA GLN A 246 -1.70 35.15 38.73
C GLN A 246 -2.84 35.98 38.12
N LEU A 247 -3.74 36.51 38.96
CA LEU A 247 -4.79 37.43 38.55
C LEU A 247 -4.21 38.77 38.06
N GLU A 248 -3.17 39.28 38.71
CA GLU A 248 -2.45 40.48 38.29
C GLU A 248 -1.69 40.28 36.98
N LYS A 249 -1.10 39.09 36.80
CA LYS A 249 -0.45 38.74 35.54
C LYS A 249 -1.45 38.60 34.41
N ALA A 250 -2.61 37.98 34.67
CA ALA A 250 -3.70 37.89 33.71
C ALA A 250 -4.29 39.27 33.38
N SER A 251 -4.53 40.12 34.38
CA SER A 251 -5.06 41.47 34.15
C SER A 251 -4.08 42.33 33.35
N ARG A 252 -2.78 42.20 33.59
CA ARG A 252 -1.72 42.88 32.81
C ARG A 252 -1.69 42.41 31.35
N ILE A 253 -1.80 41.10 31.11
CA ILE A 253 -1.85 40.54 29.75
C ILE A 253 -3.12 40.99 29.02
N ILE A 254 -4.27 40.97 29.69
CA ILE A 254 -5.54 41.44 29.14
C ILE A 254 -5.45 42.93 28.83
N ALA A 255 -4.94 43.76 29.75
CA ALA A 255 -4.76 45.19 29.53
C ALA A 255 -3.80 45.51 28.36
N GLN A 256 -2.78 44.68 28.14
CA GLN A 256 -1.88 44.81 26.98
C GLN A 256 -2.55 44.50 25.64
N HIS A 257 -3.61 43.67 25.62
CA HIS A 257 -4.25 43.23 24.37
C HIS A 257 -5.64 43.83 24.14
N VAL A 258 -6.28 44.39 25.16
CA VAL A 258 -7.61 45.03 25.07
C VAL A 258 -7.52 46.51 24.61
N GLY A 259 -6.31 47.08 24.56
CA GLY A 259 -6.09 48.48 24.18
C GLY A 259 -5.40 48.73 22.83
N GLY A 260 -5.30 47.75 21.93
CA GLY A 260 -4.41 47.82 20.76
C GLY A 260 -5.02 47.49 19.41
N GLU A 261 -6.21 48.01 19.09
CA GLU A 261 -6.50 48.47 17.73
C GLU A 261 -6.12 49.96 17.70
N GLY A 262 -4.91 50.26 17.24
CA GLY A 262 -4.44 51.62 17.04
C GLY A 262 -2.93 51.67 16.92
N GLU A 263 -2.45 52.10 15.74
CA GLU A 263 -1.05 52.36 15.38
C GLU A 263 -0.23 51.15 14.88
N ASP A 264 -0.61 50.63 13.70
CA ASP A 264 0.33 50.21 12.65
C ASP A 264 -0.40 50.33 11.29
N GLU A 265 -0.64 51.57 10.86
CA GLU A 265 -0.76 51.98 9.44
C GLU A 265 0.52 52.75 9.05
#